data_AF-A0A7K4BL13-F1
#
_entry.id   AF-A0A7K4BL13-F1
#
_cell.length_a   1.000
_cell.length_b   1.000
_cell.length_c   1.000
_cell.angle_alpha   90.00
_cell.angle_beta   90.00
_cell.angle_gamma   90.00
#
_symmetry.space_group_name_H-M   'P 1'
#
loop_
_entity.id
_entity.type
_entity.pdbx_description
1 polymer ?
#
loop_
_entity_poly.entity_id
_entity_poly.type
_entity_poly.pdbx_seq_one_letter_code
_entity_poly.pdbx_strand_id
1 'polypeptide(L)' 'PCVTLRSNTERPETIEVGANVLAGTGADRILASARQMLSRTGTWVNPYGDGMASRMIVTICNGIPSRNNSLIR' A
#
# COMPACT_ATOMS: atom_id res chain seq x y z
N PRO A 1 7.27 -0.25 10.84
CA PRO A 1 6.35 0.69 11.50
C PRO A 1 6.63 2.10 10.97
N CYS A 2 5.60 2.89 10.68
CA CYS A 2 5.74 4.20 10.06
C CYS A 2 4.85 5.25 10.75
N VAL A 3 5.32 6.49 10.81
CA VAL A 3 4.57 7.65 11.33
C VAL A 3 4.59 8.74 10.28
N THR A 4 3.42 9.12 9.78
CA THR A 4 3.27 10.19 8.79
C THR A 4 2.98 11.52 9.50
N LEU A 5 3.85 12.51 9.30
CA LEU A 5 3.75 13.85 9.89
C LEU A 5 2.81 14.77 9.09
N ARG A 6 1.66 14.24 8.70
CA ARG A 6 0.61 14.93 7.93
C ARG A 6 -0.75 14.62 8.54
N SER A 7 -1.75 15.46 8.26
CA SER A 7 -3.13 15.24 8.69
C SER A 7 -3.90 14.25 7.80
N ASN A 8 -3.38 13.95 6.61
CA ASN A 8 -3.96 13.02 5.65
C ASN A 8 -2.87 12.27 4.88
N THR A 9 -3.30 11.24 4.16
CA THR A 9 -2.46 10.48 3.23
C THR A 9 -3.32 9.98 2.06
N GLU A 10 -2.70 9.90 0.90
CA GLU A 10 -3.23 9.34 -0.35
C GLU A 10 -3.10 7.81 -0.37
N ARG A 11 -2.49 7.25 0.70
CA ARG A 11 -2.20 5.83 0.89
C ARG A 11 -2.92 5.27 2.12
N PRO A 12 -4.27 5.37 2.22
CA PRO A 12 -5.04 4.91 3.37
C PRO A 12 -4.82 3.43 3.68
N GLU A 13 -4.52 2.62 2.66
CA GLU A 13 -4.26 1.18 2.79
C GLU A 13 -3.11 0.88 3.76
N THR A 14 -2.13 1.78 3.91
CA THR A 14 -1.02 1.61 4.88
C THR A 14 -1.45 1.78 6.33
N ILE A 15 -2.50 2.58 6.57
CA ILE A 15 -3.10 2.76 7.90
C ILE A 15 -4.00 1.55 8.18
N GLU A 16 -4.80 1.13 7.20
CA GLU A 16 -5.72 -0.01 7.29
C GLU A 16 -5.00 -1.31 7.65
N VAL A 17 -3.84 -1.59 7.03
CA VAL A 17 -3.02 -2.77 7.37
C VAL A 17 -2.19 -2.60 8.65
N GLY A 18 -2.28 -1.45 9.32
CA GLY A 18 -1.59 -1.16 10.58
C GLY A 18 -0.09 -0.85 10.45
N ALA A 19 0.42 -0.73 9.22
CA ALA A 19 1.83 -0.44 8.93
C ALA A 19 2.23 1.01 9.25
N ASN A 20 1.26 1.93 9.22
CA ASN A 20 1.46 3.37 9.33
C ASN A 20 0.40 4.03 10.24
N VAL A 21 0.67 5.24 10.69
CA VAL A 21 -0.27 6.10 11.43
C VAL A 21 -0.07 7.58 11.05
N LEU A 22 -1.13 8.38 11.07
CA LEU A 22 -1.06 9.84 10.88
C LEU A 22 -0.88 10.53 12.24
N ALA A 23 0.20 11.28 12.42
CA ALA A 23 0.45 12.05 13.63
C ALA A 23 0.06 13.53 13.50
N GLY A 24 -0.08 14.05 12.29
CA GLY A 24 -0.11 15.50 12.06
C GLY A 24 1.23 16.15 12.41
N THR A 25 1.18 17.39 12.87
CA THR A 25 2.38 18.22 13.13
C THR A 25 2.62 18.57 14.60
N GLY A 26 1.71 18.16 15.50
CA GLY A 26 1.86 18.45 16.94
C GLY A 26 2.88 17.54 17.61
N ALA A 27 3.91 18.12 18.24
CA ALA A 27 5.03 17.37 18.83
C ALA A 27 4.60 16.24 19.77
N ASP A 28 3.63 16.49 20.66
CA ASP A 28 3.13 15.48 21.61
C ASP A 28 2.46 14.30 20.88
N ARG A 29 1.71 14.57 19.81
CA ARG A 29 1.09 13.53 18.98
C ARG A 29 2.14 12.73 18.24
N ILE A 30 3.16 13.39 17.69
CA ILE A 30 4.28 12.73 17.01
C ILE A 30 4.98 11.77 17.96
N LEU A 31 5.31 12.24 19.18
CA LEU A 31 5.96 11.42 20.19
C LEU A 31 5.08 10.22 20.60
N ALA A 32 3.79 10.45 20.83
CA ALA A 32 2.84 9.38 21.16
C ALA A 32 2.72 8.33 20.04
N SER A 33 2.57 8.77 18.79
CA SER A 33 2.49 7.89 17.62
C SER A 33 3.79 7.12 17.38
N ALA A 34 4.95 7.73 17.60
CA ALA A 34 6.23 7.05 17.51
C ALA A 34 6.35 5.93 18.56
N ARG A 35 5.98 6.21 19.82
CA ARG A 35 5.94 5.20 20.89
C ARG A 35 4.97 4.06 20.56
N GLN A 36 3.77 4.39 20.06
CA GLN A 36 2.78 3.41 19.60
C GLN A 36 3.32 2.54 18.46
N MET A 37 4.02 3.11 17.48
CA MET A 37 4.56 2.34 16.36
C MET A 37 5.74 1.45 16.77
N LEU A 38 6.57 1.90 17.72
CA LEU A 38 7.68 1.11 18.25
C LEU A 38 7.21 -0.11 19.05
N SER A 39 6.01 -0.07 19.65
CA SER A 39 5.45 -1.22 20.36
C SER A 39 4.74 -2.24 19.46
N ARG A 40 4.63 -1.99 18.14
CA ARG A 40 3.97 -2.91 17.21
C ARG A 40 4.93 -3.98 16.71
N THR A 41 4.40 -5.19 16.52
CA THR A 41 5.08 -6.23 15.76
C THR A 41 5.19 -5.80 14.30
N GLY A 42 6.36 -6.02 13.69
CA GLY A 42 6.72 -5.57 12.34
C GLY A 42 5.97 -6.27 11.20
N THR A 43 4.84 -6.91 11.47
CA THR A 43 4.16 -7.84 10.59
C THR A 43 2.83 -7.25 10.14
N TRP A 44 2.78 -6.76 8.90
CA TRP A 44 1.56 -6.32 8.23
C TRP A 44 1.54 -6.90 6.81
N VAL A 45 0.34 -7.07 6.27
CA VAL A 45 0.15 -7.46 4.87
C VAL A 45 0.65 -6.31 3.98
N ASN A 46 1.41 -6.64 2.94
CA ASN A 46 1.79 -5.66 1.92
C ASN A 46 0.59 -5.37 1.01
N PRO A 47 0.04 -4.13 0.99
CA PRO A 47 -1.10 -3.80 0.14
C PRO A 47 -0.70 -3.50 -1.33
N TYR A 48 0.60 -3.45 -1.65
CA TYR A 48 1.10 -2.99 -2.95
C TYR A 48 1.30 -4.09 -3.99
N GLY A 49 0.82 -5.30 -3.71
CA GLY A 49 0.89 -6.44 -4.61
C GLY A 49 2.10 -7.34 -4.35
N ASP A 50 2.41 -8.16 -5.35
CA ASP A 50 3.34 -9.29 -5.29
C ASP A 50 4.72 -9.00 -5.90
N GLY A 51 4.96 -7.75 -6.32
CA GLY A 51 6.21 -7.32 -6.96
C GLY A 51 6.26 -7.58 -8.47
N MET A 52 5.17 -8.03 -9.10
CA MET A 52 5.12 -8.37 -10.52
C MET A 52 4.65 -7.23 -11.44
N ALA A 53 4.46 -6.02 -10.88
CA ALA A 53 3.88 -4.88 -11.59
C ALA A 53 4.58 -4.56 -12.92
N SER A 54 5.92 -4.58 -12.98
CA SER A 54 6.67 -4.29 -14.20
C SER A 54 6.35 -5.28 -15.33
N ARG A 55 6.35 -6.59 -15.02
CA ARG A 55 5.99 -7.64 -15.97
C ARG A 55 4.57 -7.45 -16.48
N MET A 56 3.62 -7.19 -15.57
CA MET A 56 2.21 -6.97 -15.93
C MET A 56 2.05 -5.77 -16.86
N ILE A 57 2.69 -4.64 -16.53
CA ILE A 57 2.64 -3.41 -17.33
C ILE A 57 3.17 -3.69 -18.74
N VAL A 58 4.35 -4.32 -18.88
CA VAL A 58 4.93 -4.67 -20.19
C VAL A 58 3.98 -5.57 -20.99
N THR A 59 3.41 -6.60 -20.36
CA THR A 59 2.44 -7.49 -21.01
C THR A 59 1.21 -6.72 -21.52
N ILE A 60 0.65 -5.81 -20.72
CA ILE A 60 -0.52 -5.02 -21.10
C ILE A 60 -0.18 -4.05 -22.24
N CYS A 61 0.95 -3.34 -22.16
CA CYS A 61 1.39 -2.40 -23.19
C CYS A 61 1.69 -3.09 -24.54
N ASN A 62 2.18 -4.33 -24.51
CA ASN A 62 2.40 -5.15 -25.72
C ASN A 62 1.09 -5.72 -26.31
N GLY A 63 -0.05 -5.42 -25.69
CA GLY A 63 -1.36 -5.94 -26.07
C GLY A 63 -1.69 -7.23 -25.33
N ILE A 64 -2.89 -7.28 -24.74
CA ILE A 64 -3.46 -8.53 -24.24
C ILE A 64 -4.02 -9.27 -25.46
N PRO A 65 -3.58 -10.52 -25.74
CA PRO A 65 -4.15 -11.28 -26.84
C PRO A 65 -5.66 -11.38 -26.64
N SER A 66 -6.43 -10.86 -27.61
CA SER A 66 -7.88 -10.98 -27.59
C SER A 66 -8.21 -12.48 -27.56
N ARG A 67 -8.94 -12.94 -26.55
CA ARG A 67 -9.56 -14.27 -26.62
C ARG A 67 -10.58 -14.21 -27.76
N ASN A 68 -10.17 -14.60 -28.96
CA ASN A 68 -11.11 -14.85 -30.05
C ASN A 68 -12.03 -15.99 -29.59
N ASN A 69 -13.28 -15.63 -29.30
CA ASN A 69 -14.34 -16.58 -29.04
C ASN A 69 -14.78 -17.19 -30.39
N SER A 70 -13.96 -18.08 -30.94
CA SER A 70 -14.27 -18.86 -32.14
C SER A 70 -14.33 -20.34 -31.80
N LEU A 71 -15.30 -20.71 -30.96
CA LEU A 71 -15.83 -22.07 -30.84
C LEU A 71 -17.37 -22.00 -30.69
N ILE A 72 -18.01 -21.36 -31.67
CA ILE A 72 -19.38 -21.70 -32.10
C ILE A 72 -19.32 -21.81 -33.62
N ARG A 73 -18.87 -22.96 -34.11
CA ARG A 73 -19.21 -23.52 -35.42
C ARG A 73 -19.22 -25.03 -35.27
#